data_AF-A0A2P8NDB3-F1
#
_entry.id   AF-A0A2P8NDB3-F1
#
_cell.length_a   1.000
_cell.length_b   1.000
_cell.length_c   1.000
_cell.angle_alpha   90.00
_cell.angle_beta   90.00
_cell.angle_gamma   90.00
#
_symmetry.space_group_name_H-M   'P 1'
#
loop_
_entity.id
_entity.type
_entity.pdbx_description
1 polymer ?
#
loop_
_entity_poly.entity_id
_entity_poly.type
_entity_poly.pdbx_seq_one_letter_code
_entity_poly.pdbx_strand_id
1 'polypeptide(L)'
;MDEIVGFDGRARPPETAAGEDAANRALLALVGERVRTARARKGLSRRVLSEKSGVSQRYLAQLEGGEGNISILLLRRIAEALDLKIEWLVAADDPWASEAGTVTRLFQRATAEERRRVIAILDPQNPALRRARRIAFIGLRGAGKSTLARMAADTLGLPFMELNEEIEAASGMPVTEVMALYGQEGYRRLERQALERVIATCEDIALAAAGGIVAEPETFDILLRNFHTVWLKAAPEEHMARVRAQGDTRPMAGNPAAMEELKSILTSREALYARAGLHIETSGRTPQDCLAEVMDKLKGLGRPAG
;
A
#
# COMPACT_ATOMS: atom_id res chain seq x y z
N MET A 1 10.53 -5.12 -52.67
CA MET A 1 10.49 -5.81 -51.37
C MET A 1 11.76 -5.37 -50.67
N ASP A 2 11.68 -4.26 -49.94
CA ASP A 2 12.84 -3.70 -49.27
C ASP A 2 12.95 -4.33 -47.88
N GLU A 3 13.99 -5.13 -47.67
CA GLU A 3 14.34 -5.72 -46.38
C GLU A 3 14.81 -4.61 -45.42
N ILE A 4 14.10 -4.44 -44.30
CA ILE A 4 14.54 -3.60 -43.19
C ILE A 4 15.44 -4.45 -42.29
N VAL A 5 16.75 -4.19 -42.34
CA VAL A 5 17.77 -4.88 -41.53
C VAL A 5 17.80 -4.28 -40.12
N GLY A 6 17.63 -5.12 -39.10
CA GLY A 6 17.77 -4.72 -37.69
C GLY A 6 19.20 -4.38 -37.29
N PHE A 7 19.37 -3.71 -36.14
CA PHE A 7 20.70 -3.32 -35.60
C PHE A 7 21.61 -4.52 -35.27
N ASP A 8 21.06 -5.74 -35.21
CA ASP A 8 21.76 -7.02 -35.03
C ASP A 8 21.99 -7.81 -36.33
N GLY A 9 21.62 -7.25 -37.49
CA GLY A 9 21.83 -7.85 -38.80
C GLY A 9 20.87 -9.00 -39.16
N ARG A 10 19.78 -9.20 -38.40
CA ARG A 10 18.77 -10.24 -38.69
C ARG A 10 17.46 -9.63 -39.21
N ALA A 11 16.83 -10.31 -40.19
CA ALA A 11 15.51 -9.95 -40.70
C ALA A 11 14.42 -10.30 -39.66
N ARG A 12 13.53 -9.34 -39.36
CA ARG A 12 12.43 -9.49 -38.39
C ARG A 12 11.08 -9.77 -39.08
N PRO A 13 10.15 -10.46 -38.40
CA PRO A 13 8.82 -10.75 -38.94
C PRO A 13 7.97 -9.47 -39.14
N PRO A 14 7.07 -9.45 -40.14
CA PRO A 14 6.39 -8.24 -40.61
C PRO A 14 5.37 -7.63 -39.62
N GLU A 15 4.76 -8.43 -38.75
CA GLU A 15 3.78 -7.92 -37.76
C GLU A 15 4.41 -7.04 -36.68
N THR A 16 5.66 -7.33 -36.27
CA THR A 16 6.42 -6.49 -35.33
C THR A 16 6.87 -5.17 -35.96
N ALA A 17 7.15 -5.16 -37.26
CA ALA A 17 7.58 -3.97 -37.98
C ALA A 17 6.45 -2.91 -38.06
N ALA A 18 5.21 -3.32 -38.26
CA ALA A 18 4.06 -2.39 -38.35
C ALA A 18 3.78 -1.65 -37.03
N GLY A 19 3.96 -2.34 -35.88
CA GLY A 19 3.82 -1.76 -34.55
C GLY A 19 4.99 -0.81 -34.18
N GLU A 20 6.22 -1.21 -34.51
CA GLU A 20 7.41 -0.38 -34.35
C GLU A 20 7.33 0.88 -35.23
N ASP A 21 6.84 0.76 -36.46
CA ASP A 21 6.65 1.90 -37.38
C ASP A 21 5.61 2.90 -36.87
N ALA A 22 4.54 2.42 -36.22
CA ALA A 22 3.54 3.29 -35.60
C ALA A 22 4.10 4.02 -34.37
N ALA A 23 4.85 3.32 -33.50
CA ALA A 23 5.51 3.91 -32.36
C ALA A 23 6.58 4.94 -32.77
N ASN A 24 7.37 4.64 -33.80
CA ASN A 24 8.37 5.54 -34.35
C ASN A 24 7.74 6.81 -34.95
N ARG A 25 6.64 6.69 -35.68
CA ARG A 25 5.89 7.86 -36.19
C ARG A 25 5.31 8.70 -35.05
N ALA A 26 4.77 8.07 -34.01
CA ALA A 26 4.25 8.77 -32.84
C ALA A 26 5.34 9.56 -32.10
N LEU A 27 6.53 8.97 -31.95
CA LEU A 27 7.68 9.64 -31.35
C LEU A 27 8.15 10.85 -32.18
N LEU A 28 8.26 10.70 -33.50
CA LEU A 28 8.66 11.80 -34.38
C LEU A 28 7.64 12.95 -34.37
N ALA A 29 6.35 12.64 -34.37
CA ALA A 29 5.28 13.63 -34.22
C ALA A 29 5.36 14.38 -32.87
N LEU A 30 5.61 13.65 -31.78
CA LEU A 30 5.81 14.23 -30.44
C LEU A 30 7.01 15.19 -30.42
N VAL A 31 8.16 14.75 -30.93
CA VAL A 31 9.37 15.59 -30.99
C VAL A 31 9.12 16.85 -31.81
N GLY A 32 8.48 16.71 -32.97
CA GLY A 32 8.11 17.83 -33.84
C GLY A 32 7.22 18.86 -33.15
N GLU A 33 6.16 18.40 -32.49
CA GLU A 33 5.23 19.26 -31.76
C GLU A 33 5.94 20.01 -30.62
N ARG A 34 6.86 19.35 -29.92
CA ARG A 34 7.62 19.95 -28.81
C ARG A 34 8.60 21.00 -29.28
N VAL A 35 9.32 20.75 -30.37
CA VAL A 35 10.20 21.74 -31.00
C VAL A 35 9.37 22.96 -31.42
N ARG A 36 8.22 22.74 -32.06
CA ARG A 36 7.29 23.80 -32.47
C ARG A 36 6.79 24.62 -31.27
N THR A 37 6.35 23.95 -30.22
CA THR A 37 5.83 24.56 -29.00
C THR A 37 6.89 25.36 -28.25
N ALA A 38 8.07 24.78 -28.05
CA ALA A 38 9.20 25.45 -27.41
C ALA A 38 9.64 26.69 -28.20
N ARG A 39 9.71 26.58 -29.53
CA ARG A 39 10.03 27.68 -30.42
C ARG A 39 9.00 28.81 -30.33
N ALA A 40 7.70 28.47 -30.36
CA ALA A 40 6.61 29.44 -30.26
C ALA A 40 6.62 30.18 -28.90
N ARG A 41 6.83 29.46 -27.79
CA ARG A 41 6.91 30.04 -26.44
C ARG A 41 8.08 31.01 -26.28
N LYS A 42 9.20 30.79 -26.98
CA LYS A 42 10.34 31.70 -27.00
C LYS A 42 10.22 32.81 -28.07
N GLY A 43 9.08 32.92 -28.77
CA GLY A 43 8.85 33.93 -29.80
C GLY A 43 9.78 33.81 -31.01
N LEU A 44 10.37 32.63 -31.25
CA LEU A 44 11.35 32.43 -32.31
C LEU A 44 10.65 32.05 -33.62
N SER A 45 11.08 32.66 -34.73
CA SER A 45 10.71 32.16 -36.06
C SER A 45 11.55 30.91 -36.39
N ARG A 46 11.07 30.07 -37.32
CA ARG A 46 11.86 28.92 -37.80
C ARG A 46 13.20 29.34 -38.40
N ARG A 47 13.25 30.51 -39.04
CA ARG A 47 14.50 31.09 -39.57
C ARG A 47 15.49 31.40 -38.45
N VAL A 48 15.03 32.05 -37.38
CA VAL A 48 15.90 32.37 -36.24
C VAL A 48 16.40 31.10 -35.55
N LEU A 49 15.55 30.09 -35.39
CA LEU A 49 15.98 28.79 -34.85
C LEU A 49 16.98 28.08 -35.79
N SER A 50 16.79 28.18 -37.10
CA SER A 50 17.72 27.65 -38.10
C SER A 50 19.10 28.28 -37.98
N GLU A 51 19.17 29.60 -37.88
CA GLU A 51 20.43 30.34 -37.70
C GLU A 51 21.13 29.97 -36.38
N LYS A 52 20.38 29.85 -35.28
CA LYS A 52 20.95 29.49 -33.96
C LYS A 52 21.39 28.04 -33.84
N SER A 53 20.61 27.10 -34.36
CA SER A 53 20.91 25.67 -34.27
C SER A 53 21.86 25.21 -35.38
N GLY A 54 21.97 25.98 -36.47
CA GLY A 54 22.64 25.61 -37.72
C GLY A 54 22.00 24.41 -38.43
N VAL A 55 20.71 24.16 -38.17
CA VAL A 55 19.87 23.18 -38.88
C VAL A 55 19.07 23.92 -39.95
N SER A 56 18.95 23.38 -41.16
CA SER A 56 18.26 24.11 -42.25
C SER A 56 16.79 24.38 -41.93
N GLN A 57 16.27 25.53 -42.37
CA GLN A 57 14.86 25.91 -42.15
C GLN A 57 13.89 24.89 -42.76
N ARG A 58 14.23 24.30 -43.91
CA ARG A 58 13.45 23.23 -44.55
C ARG A 58 13.38 21.98 -43.65
N TYR A 59 14.52 21.57 -43.09
CA TYR A 59 14.57 20.41 -42.21
C TYR A 59 13.83 20.65 -40.89
N LEU A 60 13.89 21.86 -40.33
CA LEU A 60 13.06 22.24 -39.18
C LEU A 60 11.56 22.20 -39.48
N ALA A 61 11.14 22.56 -40.69
CA ALA A 61 9.74 22.46 -41.09
C ALA A 61 9.28 21.00 -41.21
N GLN A 62 10.13 20.10 -41.72
CA GLN A 62 9.85 18.66 -41.76
C GLN A 62 9.77 18.08 -40.35
N LEU A 63 10.76 18.38 -39.50
CA LEU A 63 10.80 17.95 -38.10
C LEU A 63 9.55 18.39 -37.33
N GLU A 64 9.18 19.68 -37.40
CA GLU A 64 7.97 20.21 -36.74
C GLU A 64 6.66 19.62 -37.29
N GLY A 65 6.68 19.07 -38.51
CA GLY A 65 5.59 18.31 -39.10
C GLY A 65 5.55 16.84 -38.68
N GLY A 66 6.53 16.37 -37.90
CA GLY A 66 6.69 14.96 -37.54
C GLY A 66 7.28 14.10 -38.66
N GLU A 67 7.85 14.73 -39.69
CA GLU A 67 8.43 14.06 -40.85
C GLU A 67 9.95 13.98 -40.76
N GLY A 68 10.48 12.79 -41.08
CA GLY A 68 11.91 12.54 -41.20
C GLY A 68 12.58 12.22 -39.87
N ASN A 69 13.51 11.27 -39.92
CA ASN A 69 14.30 10.91 -38.75
C ASN A 69 15.35 11.99 -38.47
N ILE A 70 15.51 12.36 -37.19
CA ILE A 70 16.51 13.32 -36.74
C ILE A 70 17.65 12.63 -36.00
N SER A 71 18.89 12.96 -36.35
CA SER A 71 20.03 12.50 -35.59
C SER A 71 20.06 13.16 -34.21
N ILE A 72 20.48 12.40 -33.20
CA ILE A 72 20.59 12.88 -31.82
C ILE A 72 21.44 14.16 -31.73
N LEU A 73 22.47 14.29 -32.58
CA LEU A 73 23.32 15.48 -32.62
C LEU A 73 22.60 16.73 -33.15
N LEU A 74 21.76 16.60 -34.18
CA LEU A 74 20.95 17.72 -34.67
C LEU A 74 19.87 18.09 -33.65
N LEU A 75 19.24 17.10 -33.02
CA LEU A 75 18.26 17.32 -31.96
C LEU A 75 18.88 18.04 -30.76
N ARG A 76 20.09 17.66 -30.35
CA ARG A 76 20.85 18.33 -29.30
C ARG A 76 21.12 19.80 -29.63
N ARG A 77 21.56 20.10 -30.87
CA ARG A 77 21.79 21.49 -31.32
C ARG A 77 20.51 22.33 -31.31
N ILE A 78 19.38 21.73 -31.68
CA ILE A 78 18.07 22.39 -31.58
C ILE A 78 17.70 22.65 -30.11
N ALA A 79 17.89 21.66 -29.23
CA ALA A 79 17.64 21.80 -27.80
C ALA A 79 18.51 22.92 -27.17
N GLU A 80 19.80 22.95 -27.48
CA GLU A 80 20.73 24.00 -27.04
C GLU A 80 20.33 25.39 -27.57
N ALA A 81 19.94 25.49 -28.84
CA ALA A 81 19.45 26.74 -29.43
C ALA A 81 18.11 27.22 -28.84
N LEU A 82 17.30 26.29 -28.35
CA LEU A 82 16.08 26.56 -27.58
C LEU A 82 16.34 26.72 -26.10
N ASP A 83 17.58 26.57 -25.62
CA ASP A 83 17.96 26.60 -24.20
C ASP A 83 17.06 25.65 -23.38
N LEU A 84 17.02 24.39 -23.84
CA LEU A 84 16.35 23.24 -23.25
C LEU A 84 17.31 22.06 -23.16
N LYS A 85 17.01 21.12 -22.26
CA LYS A 85 17.69 19.83 -22.27
C LYS A 85 17.06 18.90 -23.32
N ILE A 86 17.87 18.03 -23.93
CA ILE A 86 17.41 17.14 -25.00
C ILE A 86 16.28 16.20 -24.55
N GLU A 87 16.29 15.76 -23.29
CA GLU A 87 15.30 14.82 -22.75
C GLU A 87 13.89 15.41 -22.79
N TRP A 88 13.75 16.73 -22.73
CA TRP A 88 12.46 17.41 -22.79
C TRP A 88 11.81 17.29 -24.17
N LEU A 89 12.58 17.10 -25.23
CA LEU A 89 12.02 16.93 -26.58
C LEU A 89 11.55 15.50 -26.83
N VAL A 90 12.01 14.52 -26.05
CA VAL A 90 11.77 13.08 -26.29
C VAL A 90 11.03 12.34 -25.18
N ALA A 91 10.95 12.90 -23.96
CA ALA A 91 10.30 12.24 -22.81
C ALA A 91 8.81 11.95 -23.11
N ALA A 92 8.26 10.84 -22.60
CA ALA A 92 6.84 10.52 -22.79
C ALA A 92 5.90 11.56 -22.14
N ASP A 93 6.26 12.06 -20.96
CA ASP A 93 5.46 13.05 -20.23
C ASP A 93 5.66 14.46 -20.77
N ASP A 94 4.60 15.28 -20.81
CA ASP A 94 4.68 16.70 -21.17
C ASP A 94 5.49 17.47 -20.10
N PRO A 95 6.70 17.97 -20.42
CA PRO A 95 7.54 18.68 -19.44
C PRO A 95 6.92 19.96 -18.90
N TRP A 96 5.90 20.50 -19.58
CA TRP A 96 5.28 21.78 -19.26
C TRP A 96 3.96 21.68 -18.51
N ALA A 97 3.27 20.54 -18.61
CA ALA A 97 2.02 20.26 -17.88
C ALA A 97 2.15 19.13 -16.84
N SER A 98 3.26 18.37 -16.84
CA SER A 98 3.40 17.18 -15.99
C SER A 98 3.45 17.53 -14.50
N GLU A 99 2.57 16.89 -13.75
CA GLU A 99 2.55 16.87 -12.29
C GLU A 99 3.92 16.46 -11.73
N ALA A 100 4.66 15.58 -12.42
CA ALA A 100 6.00 15.15 -12.01
C ALA A 100 7.03 16.30 -12.00
N GLY A 101 6.92 17.24 -12.94
CA GLY A 101 7.76 18.44 -12.97
C GLY A 101 7.46 19.38 -11.80
N THR A 102 6.19 19.50 -11.44
CA THR A 102 5.75 20.28 -10.27
C THR A 102 6.19 19.64 -8.96
N VAL A 103 6.00 18.33 -8.80
CA VAL A 103 6.46 17.55 -7.63
C VAL A 103 7.96 17.71 -7.46
N THR A 104 8.76 17.59 -8.52
CA THR A 104 10.22 17.74 -8.45
C THR A 104 10.63 19.13 -7.95
N ARG A 105 10.02 20.20 -8.47
CA ARG A 105 10.32 21.58 -8.04
C ARG A 105 9.93 21.84 -6.59
N LEU A 106 8.76 21.37 -6.16
CA LEU A 106 8.29 21.50 -4.78
C LEU A 106 9.22 20.72 -3.83
N PHE A 107 9.55 19.49 -4.19
CA PHE A 107 10.41 18.61 -3.40
C PHE A 107 11.81 19.21 -3.19
N GLN A 108 12.41 19.80 -4.23
CA GLN A 108 13.72 20.47 -4.13
C GLN A 108 13.71 21.69 -3.20
N ARG A 109 12.57 22.36 -3.02
CA ARG A 109 12.45 23.54 -2.15
C ARG A 109 11.98 23.20 -0.73
N ALA A 110 11.40 22.03 -0.55
CA ALA A 110 10.92 21.54 0.73
C ALA A 110 12.07 21.28 1.73
N THR A 111 11.76 21.42 3.01
CA THR A 111 12.65 21.09 4.14
C THR A 111 12.93 19.59 4.22
N ALA A 112 13.95 19.18 4.98
CA ALA A 112 14.28 17.77 5.18
C ALA A 112 13.16 16.96 5.85
N GLU A 113 12.30 17.60 6.65
CA GLU A 113 11.14 16.97 7.26
C GLU A 113 10.00 16.77 6.24
N GLU A 114 9.67 17.81 5.48
CA GLU A 114 8.64 17.75 4.44
C GLU A 114 9.02 16.74 3.35
N ARG A 115 10.28 16.70 2.92
CA ARG A 115 10.77 15.69 1.96
C ARG A 115 10.56 14.27 2.49
N ARG A 116 10.88 14.01 3.77
CA ARG A 116 10.65 12.71 4.40
C ARG A 116 9.17 12.35 4.43
N ARG A 117 8.28 13.30 4.74
CA ARG A 117 6.83 13.09 4.72
C ARG A 117 6.32 12.78 3.30
N VAL A 118 6.77 13.51 2.29
CA VAL A 118 6.37 13.28 0.89
C VAL A 118 6.85 11.93 0.39
N ILE A 119 8.12 11.55 0.65
CA ILE A 119 8.62 10.21 0.30
C ILE A 119 7.79 9.15 1.02
N ALA A 120 7.50 9.33 2.31
CA ALA A 120 6.68 8.40 3.06
C ALA A 120 5.29 8.21 2.43
N ILE A 121 4.65 9.29 1.98
CA ILE A 121 3.34 9.27 1.29
C ILE A 121 3.40 8.54 -0.05
N LEU A 122 4.45 8.77 -0.82
CA LEU A 122 4.61 8.22 -2.17
C LEU A 122 5.23 6.82 -2.18
N ASP A 123 5.74 6.33 -1.05
CA ASP A 123 6.33 4.99 -0.94
C ASP A 123 5.22 3.92 -0.82
N PRO A 124 4.97 3.12 -1.87
CA PRO A 124 3.95 2.06 -1.85
C PRO A 124 4.31 0.92 -0.88
N GLN A 125 5.52 0.90 -0.35
CA GLN A 125 5.98 -0.05 0.66
C GLN A 125 5.93 0.53 2.09
N ASN A 126 5.52 1.78 2.28
CA ASN A 126 5.48 2.38 3.61
C ASN A 126 4.54 1.59 4.53
N PRO A 127 5.07 0.91 5.57
CA PRO A 127 4.26 0.11 6.48
C PRO A 127 3.21 0.93 7.21
N ALA A 128 3.50 2.21 7.51
CA ALA A 128 2.55 3.07 8.20
C ALA A 128 1.31 3.35 7.32
N LEU A 129 1.48 3.53 6.01
CA LEU A 129 0.34 3.71 5.08
C LEU A 129 -0.39 2.41 4.79
N ARG A 130 0.34 1.29 4.67
CA ARG A 130 -0.28 -0.05 4.54
C ARG A 130 -1.13 -0.41 5.76
N ARG A 131 -0.70 0.03 6.95
CA ARG A 131 -1.43 -0.14 8.21
C ARG A 131 -2.48 0.94 8.45
N ALA A 132 -2.31 2.16 7.90
CA ALA A 132 -3.05 3.37 8.29
C ALA A 132 -4.56 3.16 8.36
N ARG A 133 -5.09 2.29 7.52
CA ARG A 133 -6.52 2.06 7.40
C ARG A 133 -7.02 0.77 8.06
N ARG A 134 -6.13 -0.14 8.47
CA ARG A 134 -6.49 -1.45 9.05
C ARG A 134 -6.06 -1.55 10.52
N ILE A 135 -6.99 -1.87 11.39
CA ILE A 135 -6.74 -2.02 12.83
C ILE A 135 -7.05 -3.47 13.21
N ALA A 136 -6.14 -4.13 13.93
CA ALA A 136 -6.35 -5.49 14.41
C ALA A 136 -6.29 -5.53 15.93
N PHE A 137 -7.34 -6.04 16.57
CA PHE A 137 -7.42 -6.23 18.00
C PHE A 137 -7.02 -7.66 18.35
N ILE A 138 -6.00 -7.80 19.20
CA ILE A 138 -5.47 -9.09 19.67
C ILE A 138 -5.54 -9.18 21.19
N GLY A 139 -5.50 -10.40 21.71
CA GLY A 139 -5.60 -10.70 23.13
C GLY A 139 -6.39 -11.98 23.38
N LEU A 140 -6.35 -12.49 24.60
CA LEU A 140 -7.08 -13.71 24.95
C LEU A 140 -8.61 -13.53 24.84
N ARG A 141 -9.32 -14.66 24.83
CA ARG A 141 -10.78 -14.65 24.95
C ARG A 141 -11.17 -13.91 26.25
N GLY A 142 -12.26 -13.14 26.21
CA GLY A 142 -12.62 -12.26 27.33
C GLY A 142 -11.86 -10.92 27.41
N ALA A 143 -10.83 -10.67 26.59
CA ALA A 143 -10.13 -9.36 26.59
C ALA A 143 -11.00 -8.17 26.13
N GLY A 144 -12.19 -8.42 25.57
CA GLY A 144 -13.05 -7.37 25.00
C GLY A 144 -12.74 -7.01 23.54
N LYS A 145 -12.02 -7.86 22.80
CA LYS A 145 -11.65 -7.64 21.38
C LYS A 145 -12.83 -7.24 20.52
N SER A 146 -13.86 -8.08 20.45
CA SER A 146 -15.04 -7.85 19.62
C SER A 146 -15.77 -6.55 19.98
N THR A 147 -15.88 -6.28 21.28
CA THR A 147 -16.53 -5.06 21.80
C THR A 147 -15.75 -3.80 21.41
N LEU A 148 -14.46 -3.74 21.71
CA LEU A 148 -13.63 -2.58 21.41
C LEU A 148 -13.39 -2.40 19.91
N ALA A 149 -13.23 -3.50 19.17
CA ALA A 149 -13.06 -3.46 17.72
C ALA A 149 -14.30 -2.92 17.02
N ARG A 150 -15.50 -3.36 17.44
CA ARG A 150 -16.77 -2.83 16.92
C ARG A 150 -16.96 -1.35 17.25
N MET A 151 -16.74 -0.97 18.51
CA MET A 151 -16.83 0.43 18.94
C MET A 151 -15.84 1.33 18.18
N ALA A 152 -14.61 0.85 17.96
CA ALA A 152 -13.60 1.57 17.18
C ALA A 152 -13.99 1.67 15.71
N ALA A 153 -14.54 0.61 15.12
CA ALA A 153 -15.09 0.63 13.77
C ALA A 153 -16.19 1.68 13.63
N ASP A 154 -17.19 1.65 14.52
CA ASP A 154 -18.31 2.60 14.50
C ASP A 154 -17.83 4.05 14.63
N THR A 155 -16.86 4.30 15.52
CA THR A 155 -16.28 5.64 15.73
C THR A 155 -15.47 6.13 14.53
N LEU A 156 -14.80 5.22 13.82
CA LEU A 156 -13.94 5.53 12.68
C LEU A 156 -14.65 5.42 11.32
N GLY A 157 -15.93 5.01 11.30
CA GLY A 157 -16.66 4.73 10.06
C GLY A 157 -16.09 3.55 9.26
N LEU A 158 -15.56 2.52 9.93
CA LEU A 158 -14.95 1.35 9.30
C LEU A 158 -15.86 0.12 9.34
N PRO A 159 -15.71 -0.78 8.35
CA PRO A 159 -16.21 -2.14 8.49
C PRO A 159 -15.58 -2.84 9.69
N PHE A 160 -16.38 -3.64 10.40
CA PHE A 160 -15.94 -4.53 11.47
C PHE A 160 -16.05 -5.98 11.01
N MET A 161 -15.06 -6.80 11.37
CA MET A 161 -15.08 -8.25 11.10
C MET A 161 -14.39 -9.01 12.23
N GLU A 162 -14.93 -10.18 12.59
CA GLU A 162 -14.17 -11.18 13.33
C GLU A 162 -13.47 -12.14 12.37
N LEU A 163 -12.19 -12.42 12.60
CA LEU A 163 -11.45 -13.32 11.71
C LEU A 163 -12.06 -14.73 11.67
N ASN A 164 -12.70 -15.17 12.75
CA ASN A 164 -13.39 -16.45 12.81
C ASN A 164 -14.63 -16.48 11.90
N GLU A 165 -15.38 -15.38 11.78
CA GLU A 165 -16.53 -15.31 10.88
C GLU A 165 -16.09 -15.48 9.42
N GLU A 166 -14.93 -14.92 9.05
CA GLU A 166 -14.34 -15.10 7.72
C GLU A 166 -13.87 -16.56 7.48
N ILE A 167 -13.35 -17.23 8.52
CA ILE A 167 -13.00 -18.66 8.42
C ILE A 167 -14.26 -19.49 8.18
N GLU A 168 -15.33 -19.24 8.95
CA GLU A 168 -16.61 -19.97 8.85
C GLU A 168 -17.31 -19.72 7.53
N ALA A 169 -17.33 -18.47 7.05
CA ALA A 169 -17.91 -18.11 5.76
C ALA A 169 -17.19 -18.84 4.60
N ALA A 170 -15.87 -18.98 4.68
CA ALA A 170 -15.10 -19.64 3.64
C ALA A 170 -15.07 -21.17 3.73
N SER A 171 -15.15 -21.75 4.93
CA SER A 171 -15.22 -23.20 5.12
C SER A 171 -16.64 -23.75 4.96
N GLY A 172 -17.66 -22.90 5.10
CA GLY A 172 -19.06 -23.29 5.12
C GLY A 172 -19.48 -24.05 6.40
N MET A 173 -18.65 -24.02 7.44
CA MET A 173 -18.91 -24.74 8.70
C MET A 173 -18.33 -23.98 9.92
N PRO A 174 -18.92 -24.13 11.11
CA PRO A 174 -18.44 -23.49 12.34
C PRO A 174 -16.98 -23.82 12.66
N VAL A 175 -16.24 -22.90 13.29
CA VAL A 175 -14.83 -23.15 13.69
C VAL A 175 -14.70 -24.40 14.56
N THR A 176 -15.70 -24.69 15.40
CA THR A 176 -15.70 -25.91 16.23
C THR A 176 -15.69 -27.19 15.40
N GLU A 177 -16.38 -27.20 14.26
CA GLU A 177 -16.40 -28.35 13.33
C GLU A 177 -15.11 -28.42 12.53
N VAL A 178 -14.58 -27.27 12.09
CA VAL A 178 -13.26 -27.19 11.44
C VAL A 178 -12.19 -27.82 12.34
N MET A 179 -12.17 -27.47 13.62
CA MET A 179 -11.22 -28.03 14.58
C MET A 179 -11.43 -29.52 14.82
N ALA A 180 -12.68 -30.00 14.85
CA ALA A 180 -12.99 -31.41 15.05
C ALA A 180 -12.58 -32.29 13.86
N LEU A 181 -12.76 -31.78 12.62
CA LEU A 181 -12.51 -32.53 11.39
C LEU A 181 -11.05 -32.43 10.91
N TYR A 182 -10.45 -31.24 10.99
CA TYR A 182 -9.13 -30.95 10.43
C TYR A 182 -8.04 -30.72 11.48
N GLY A 183 -8.40 -30.78 12.76
CA GLY A 183 -7.48 -30.53 13.86
C GLY A 183 -6.97 -29.09 13.93
N GLN A 184 -6.02 -28.87 14.85
CA GLN A 184 -5.43 -27.56 15.09
C GLN A 184 -4.70 -27.03 13.85
N GLU A 185 -3.90 -27.86 13.18
CA GLU A 185 -3.12 -27.47 12.00
C GLU A 185 -4.02 -27.03 10.84
N GLY A 186 -5.13 -27.74 10.61
CA GLY A 186 -6.12 -27.36 9.61
C GLY A 186 -6.74 -25.99 9.88
N TYR A 187 -7.13 -25.75 11.14
CA TYR A 187 -7.59 -24.44 11.58
C TYR A 187 -6.52 -23.36 11.35
N ARG A 188 -5.24 -23.59 11.70
CA ARG A 188 -4.16 -22.61 11.49
C ARG A 188 -3.97 -22.24 10.02
N ARG A 189 -4.05 -23.22 9.14
CA ARG A 189 -3.97 -22.97 7.69
C ARG A 189 -5.12 -22.09 7.21
N LEU A 190 -6.34 -22.35 7.67
CA LEU A 190 -7.52 -21.56 7.33
C LEU A 190 -7.46 -20.15 7.95
N GLU A 191 -6.96 -20.02 9.19
CA GLU A 191 -6.74 -18.75 9.87
C GLU A 191 -5.77 -17.84 9.09
N ARG A 192 -4.68 -18.42 8.57
CA ARG A 192 -3.74 -17.69 7.69
C ARG A 192 -4.40 -17.26 6.38
N GLN A 193 -5.10 -18.18 5.70
CA GLN A 193 -5.78 -17.89 4.43
C GLN A 193 -6.86 -16.81 4.57
N ALA A 194 -7.64 -16.86 5.66
CA ALA A 194 -8.64 -15.85 5.99
C ALA A 194 -7.97 -14.47 6.17
N LEU A 195 -6.86 -14.41 6.92
CA LEU A 195 -6.12 -13.15 7.11
C LEU A 195 -5.59 -12.59 5.78
N GLU A 196 -5.00 -13.44 4.94
CA GLU A 196 -4.49 -13.05 3.62
C GLU A 196 -5.62 -12.52 2.70
N ARG A 197 -6.79 -13.17 2.71
CA ARG A 197 -7.96 -12.67 1.96
C ARG A 197 -8.44 -11.31 2.46
N VAL A 198 -8.53 -11.12 3.78
CA VAL A 198 -8.91 -9.81 4.35
C VAL A 198 -7.94 -8.72 3.91
N ILE A 199 -6.63 -9.01 3.92
CA ILE A 199 -5.60 -8.06 3.46
C ILE A 199 -5.74 -7.76 1.96
N ALA A 200 -6.09 -8.76 1.15
CA ALA A 200 -6.22 -8.60 -0.29
C ALA A 200 -7.50 -7.86 -0.71
N THR A 201 -8.57 -7.95 0.08
CA THR A 201 -9.91 -7.47 -0.32
C THR A 201 -10.36 -6.21 0.41
N CYS A 202 -9.88 -5.98 1.63
CA CYS A 202 -10.29 -4.84 2.45
C CYS A 202 -9.15 -3.83 2.57
N GLU A 203 -9.34 -2.61 2.09
CA GLU A 203 -8.39 -1.51 2.30
C GLU A 203 -8.47 -0.93 3.72
N ASP A 204 -9.67 -0.91 4.29
CA ASP A 204 -9.97 -0.31 5.59
C ASP A 204 -10.91 -1.18 6.43
N ILE A 205 -10.47 -1.56 7.63
CA ILE A 205 -11.21 -2.51 8.47
C ILE A 205 -10.75 -2.45 9.94
N ALA A 206 -11.68 -2.69 10.86
CA ALA A 206 -11.37 -3.10 12.22
C ALA A 206 -11.58 -4.62 12.36
N LEU A 207 -10.49 -5.35 12.61
CA LEU A 207 -10.47 -6.80 12.70
C LEU A 207 -10.32 -7.24 14.15
N ALA A 208 -11.19 -8.12 14.64
CA ALA A 208 -10.93 -8.87 15.87
C ALA A 208 -10.29 -10.23 15.50
N ALA A 209 -9.01 -10.40 15.86
CA ALA A 209 -8.31 -11.65 15.60
C ALA A 209 -8.52 -12.68 16.71
N ALA A 210 -8.43 -13.98 16.37
CA ALA A 210 -8.49 -15.04 17.36
C ALA A 210 -7.32 -14.94 18.35
N GLY A 211 -7.56 -15.29 19.61
CA GLY A 211 -6.53 -15.18 20.66
C GLY A 211 -5.30 -16.05 20.41
N GLY A 212 -5.45 -17.14 19.67
CA GLY A 212 -4.36 -18.06 19.35
C GLY A 212 -3.43 -17.59 18.24
N ILE A 213 -3.75 -16.52 17.50
CA ILE A 213 -3.00 -16.11 16.30
C ILE A 213 -1.52 -15.82 16.59
N VAL A 214 -1.22 -15.33 17.79
CA VAL A 214 0.15 -14.96 18.21
C VAL A 214 1.09 -16.15 18.35
N ALA A 215 0.54 -17.36 18.49
CA ALA A 215 1.33 -18.59 18.61
C ALA A 215 1.79 -19.14 17.26
N GLU A 216 1.33 -18.57 16.13
CA GLU A 216 1.79 -18.89 14.78
C GLU A 216 2.65 -17.74 14.26
N PRO A 217 4.00 -17.84 14.31
CA PRO A 217 4.89 -16.73 13.99
C PRO A 217 4.66 -16.13 12.61
N GLU A 218 4.44 -16.97 11.58
CA GLU A 218 4.27 -16.54 10.20
C GLU A 218 2.98 -15.75 10.02
N THR A 219 1.86 -16.25 10.55
CA THR A 219 0.56 -15.58 10.47
C THR A 219 0.56 -14.29 11.28
N PHE A 220 1.19 -14.30 12.46
CA PHE A 220 1.27 -13.11 13.29
C PHE A 220 2.17 -12.04 12.68
N ASP A 221 3.26 -12.41 12.01
CA ASP A 221 4.10 -11.49 11.25
C ASP A 221 3.33 -10.81 10.12
N ILE A 222 2.48 -11.56 9.40
CA ILE A 222 1.59 -11.01 8.38
C ILE A 222 0.65 -9.97 9.01
N LEU A 223 0.04 -10.28 10.16
CA LEU A 223 -0.84 -9.36 10.88
C LEU A 223 -0.08 -8.08 11.27
N LEU A 224 1.08 -8.21 11.91
CA LEU A 224 1.90 -7.08 12.36
C LEU A 224 2.37 -6.19 11.20
N ARG A 225 2.64 -6.74 10.03
CA ARG A 225 3.07 -5.97 8.85
C ARG A 225 1.93 -5.17 8.23
N ASN A 226 0.69 -5.67 8.29
CA ASN A 226 -0.44 -5.12 7.53
C ASN A 226 -1.47 -4.35 8.37
N PHE A 227 -1.43 -4.45 9.70
CA PHE A 227 -2.40 -3.79 10.59
C PHE A 227 -1.71 -2.93 11.66
N HIS A 228 -2.39 -1.88 12.11
CA HIS A 228 -2.16 -1.32 13.43
C HIS A 228 -2.69 -2.30 14.47
N THR A 229 -1.79 -3.02 15.13
CA THR A 229 -2.15 -4.04 16.12
C THR A 229 -2.33 -3.44 17.50
N VAL A 230 -3.49 -3.71 18.09
CA VAL A 230 -3.89 -3.28 19.44
C VAL A 230 -4.02 -4.52 20.30
N TRP A 231 -3.10 -4.70 21.24
CA TRP A 231 -3.21 -5.72 22.26
C TRP A 231 -4.07 -5.22 23.43
N LEU A 232 -5.16 -5.95 23.69
CA LEU A 232 -6.00 -5.76 24.86
C LEU A 232 -5.53 -6.70 25.97
N LYS A 233 -5.03 -6.12 27.05
CA LYS A 233 -4.63 -6.81 28.28
C LYS A 233 -5.76 -6.70 29.30
N ALA A 234 -6.03 -7.79 30.01
CA ALA A 234 -6.92 -7.79 31.16
C ALA A 234 -6.33 -8.68 32.25
N ALA A 235 -6.71 -8.44 33.49
CA ALA A 235 -6.38 -9.29 34.62
C ALA A 235 -6.98 -10.69 34.41
N PRO A 236 -6.27 -11.77 34.81
CA PRO A 236 -6.77 -13.15 34.68
C PRO A 236 -8.19 -13.34 35.24
N GLU A 237 -8.48 -12.69 36.37
CA GLU A 237 -9.77 -12.76 37.06
C GLU A 237 -10.89 -12.13 36.21
N GLU A 238 -10.62 -11.02 35.55
CA GLU A 238 -11.57 -10.36 34.65
C GLU A 238 -11.76 -11.12 33.34
N HIS A 239 -10.69 -11.69 32.77
CA HIS A 239 -10.80 -12.61 31.63
C HIS A 239 -11.78 -13.74 31.95
N MET A 240 -11.60 -14.41 33.09
CA MET A 240 -12.44 -15.52 33.48
C MET A 240 -13.88 -15.08 33.74
N ALA A 241 -14.08 -13.96 34.46
CA ALA A 241 -15.43 -13.42 34.71
C ALA A 241 -16.18 -13.10 33.41
N ARG A 242 -15.52 -12.50 32.42
CA ARG A 242 -16.12 -12.16 31.12
C ARG A 242 -16.41 -13.41 30.29
N VAL A 243 -15.52 -14.39 30.27
CA VAL A 243 -15.73 -15.66 29.54
C VAL A 243 -16.90 -16.45 30.12
N ARG A 244 -17.07 -16.44 31.46
CA ARG A 244 -18.24 -17.01 32.12
C ARG A 244 -19.55 -16.36 31.73
N ALA A 245 -19.58 -15.03 31.73
CA ALA A 245 -20.77 -14.27 31.37
C ALA A 245 -21.20 -14.55 29.91
N GLN A 246 -20.26 -14.95 29.05
CA GLN A 246 -20.49 -15.37 27.67
C GLN A 246 -20.96 -16.82 27.52
N GLY A 247 -21.19 -17.55 28.61
CA GLY A 247 -21.70 -18.92 28.60
C GLY A 247 -20.66 -19.99 28.26
N ASP A 248 -19.39 -19.63 28.15
CA ASP A 248 -18.31 -20.58 27.89
C ASP A 248 -17.76 -21.14 29.20
N THR A 249 -18.24 -22.31 29.59
CA THR A 249 -17.83 -23.02 30.81
C THR A 249 -16.64 -23.94 30.61
N ARG A 250 -16.09 -24.07 29.37
CA ARG A 250 -14.92 -24.93 29.09
C ARG A 250 -13.71 -24.62 29.96
N PRO A 251 -13.37 -23.35 30.27
CA PRO A 251 -12.29 -23.03 31.20
C PRO A 251 -12.63 -23.29 32.67
N MET A 252 -13.79 -23.86 33.01
CA MET A 252 -14.26 -23.99 34.40
C MET A 252 -14.92 -25.32 34.71
N ALA A 253 -15.10 -26.18 33.71
CA ALA A 253 -15.66 -27.51 33.90
C ALA A 253 -14.68 -28.35 34.75
N GLY A 254 -14.87 -28.32 36.07
CA GLY A 254 -14.31 -29.29 36.99
C GLY A 254 -12.88 -29.06 37.49
N ASN A 255 -12.27 -27.87 37.40
CA ASN A 255 -10.88 -27.73 37.86
C ASN A 255 -10.50 -26.36 38.47
N PRO A 256 -10.12 -26.30 39.78
CA PRO A 256 -9.41 -25.18 40.38
C PRO A 256 -8.10 -24.81 39.64
N ALA A 257 -7.50 -25.76 38.90
CA ALA A 257 -6.30 -25.53 38.11
C ALA A 257 -6.54 -24.68 36.85
N ALA A 258 -7.78 -24.41 36.46
CA ALA A 258 -8.05 -23.68 35.22
C ALA A 258 -7.66 -22.19 35.29
N MET A 259 -7.70 -21.59 36.50
CA MET A 259 -7.14 -20.25 36.71
C MET A 259 -5.62 -20.26 36.57
N GLU A 260 -4.94 -21.28 37.10
CA GLU A 260 -3.49 -21.43 36.95
C GLU A 260 -3.09 -21.73 35.49
N GLU A 261 -3.88 -22.52 34.77
CA GLU A 261 -3.71 -22.75 33.33
C GLU A 261 -3.88 -21.45 32.53
N LEU A 262 -4.91 -20.65 32.82
CA LEU A 262 -5.11 -19.35 32.20
C LEU A 262 -3.92 -18.41 32.46
N LYS A 263 -3.45 -18.35 33.71
CA LYS A 263 -2.25 -17.58 34.07
C LYS A 263 -1.02 -18.07 33.32
N SER A 264 -0.84 -19.39 33.19
CA SER A 264 0.26 -19.99 32.43
C SER A 264 0.20 -19.62 30.94
N ILE A 265 -0.99 -19.67 30.34
CA ILE A 265 -1.21 -19.25 28.94
C ILE A 265 -0.95 -17.75 28.77
N LEU A 266 -1.40 -16.91 29.70
CA LEU A 266 -1.14 -15.47 29.69
C LEU A 266 0.37 -15.20 29.74
N THR A 267 1.06 -15.77 30.71
CA THR A 267 2.50 -15.60 30.90
C THR A 267 3.29 -16.08 29.67
N SER A 268 2.96 -17.24 29.12
CA SER A 268 3.66 -17.78 27.94
C SER A 268 3.42 -16.96 26.66
N ARG A 269 2.25 -16.32 26.53
CA ARG A 269 1.89 -15.51 25.34
C ARG A 269 2.17 -14.03 25.50
N GLU A 270 2.47 -13.54 26.69
CA GLU A 270 2.70 -12.12 26.98
C GLU A 270 3.80 -11.53 26.08
N ALA A 271 4.94 -12.22 25.96
CA ALA A 271 6.03 -11.78 25.09
C ALA A 271 5.62 -11.71 23.60
N LEU A 272 4.71 -12.58 23.17
CA LEU A 272 4.20 -12.57 21.79
C LEU A 272 3.21 -11.42 21.59
N TYR A 273 2.25 -11.23 22.50
CA TYR A 273 1.33 -10.10 22.44
C TYR A 273 2.04 -8.75 22.53
N ALA A 274 3.12 -8.64 23.31
CA ALA A 274 3.90 -7.42 23.47
C ALA A 274 4.51 -6.90 22.16
N ARG A 275 4.61 -7.74 21.11
CA ARG A 275 5.04 -7.33 19.77
C ARG A 275 4.00 -6.45 19.06
N ALA A 276 2.78 -6.33 19.58
CA ALA A 276 1.77 -5.41 19.06
C ALA A 276 2.22 -3.96 19.16
N GLY A 277 1.80 -3.13 18.21
CA GLY A 277 2.18 -1.72 18.16
C GLY A 277 1.58 -0.88 19.29
N LEU A 278 0.37 -1.22 19.74
CA LEU A 278 -0.36 -0.51 20.80
C LEU A 278 -0.82 -1.50 21.88
N HIS A 279 -0.69 -1.12 23.15
CA HIS A 279 -1.17 -1.92 24.29
C HIS A 279 -2.20 -1.12 25.07
N ILE A 280 -3.29 -1.77 25.47
CA ILE A 280 -4.39 -1.18 26.22
C ILE A 280 -4.74 -2.11 27.38
N GLU A 281 -4.64 -1.59 28.60
CA GLU A 281 -5.11 -2.28 29.80
C GLU A 281 -6.61 -2.05 29.95
N THR A 282 -7.38 -3.14 30.03
CA THR A 282 -8.85 -3.10 30.10
C THR A 282 -9.40 -3.45 31.49
N SER A 283 -8.52 -3.79 32.44
CA SER A 283 -8.91 -4.11 33.81
C SER A 283 -9.43 -2.89 34.55
N GLY A 284 -10.56 -3.02 35.24
CA GLY A 284 -11.17 -1.96 36.04
C GLY A 284 -11.64 -0.74 35.24
N ARG A 285 -11.71 -0.84 33.92
CA ARG A 285 -12.02 0.28 33.02
C ARG A 285 -13.24 0.01 32.18
N THR A 286 -13.97 1.07 31.83
CA THR A 286 -15.12 0.94 30.93
C THR A 286 -14.64 0.75 29.48
N PRO A 287 -15.44 0.10 28.61
CA PRO A 287 -15.16 0.04 27.19
C PRO A 287 -14.97 1.43 26.55
N GLN A 288 -15.69 2.45 27.05
CA GLN A 288 -15.59 3.83 26.58
C GLN A 288 -14.23 4.45 26.91
N ASP A 289 -13.71 4.24 28.12
CA ASP A 289 -12.38 4.73 28.52
C ASP A 289 -11.28 4.07 27.69
N CYS A 290 -11.40 2.77 27.46
CA CYS A 290 -10.46 2.01 26.64
C CYS A 290 -10.51 2.46 25.18
N LEU A 291 -11.71 2.72 24.64
CA LEU A 291 -11.89 3.25 23.29
C LEU A 291 -11.23 4.62 23.14
N ALA A 292 -11.44 5.53 24.09
CA ALA A 292 -10.85 6.87 24.05
C ALA A 292 -9.31 6.80 23.96
N GLU A 293 -8.68 5.93 24.74
CA GLU A 293 -7.23 5.69 24.69
C GLU A 293 -6.79 5.08 23.35
N VAL A 294 -7.53 4.11 22.82
CA VAL A 294 -7.25 3.53 21.49
C VAL A 294 -7.26 4.62 20.42
N MET A 295 -8.28 5.48 20.43
CA MET A 295 -8.42 6.55 19.45
C MET A 295 -7.31 7.60 19.55
N ASP A 296 -6.89 7.95 20.76
CA ASP A 296 -5.77 8.87 20.98
C ASP A 296 -4.44 8.29 20.46
N LYS A 297 -4.14 7.04 20.81
CA LYS A 297 -2.92 6.36 20.32
C LYS A 297 -2.91 6.17 18.81
N LEU A 298 -4.06 5.89 18.19
CA LEU A 298 -4.18 5.76 16.73
C LEU A 298 -3.93 7.09 16.00
N LYS A 299 -4.37 8.23 16.56
CA LYS A 299 -4.06 9.56 15.99
C LYS A 299 -2.55 9.82 15.96
N GLY A 300 -1.84 9.44 17.02
CA GLY A 300 -0.38 9.57 17.11
C GLY A 300 0.39 8.78 16.03
N LEU A 301 -0.23 7.76 15.43
CA LEU A 301 0.37 6.93 14.37
C LEU A 301 0.12 7.48 12.95
N GLY A 302 -0.42 8.69 12.82
CA GLY A 302 -0.60 9.37 11.53
C GLY A 302 -1.83 8.90 10.75
N ARG A 303 -2.78 8.24 11.40
CA ARG A 303 -4.10 8.00 10.80
C ARG A 303 -4.87 9.33 10.76
N PRO A 304 -5.30 9.81 9.58
CA PRO A 304 -6.15 11.00 9.53
C PRO A 304 -7.44 10.72 10.31
N ALA A 305 -7.83 11.66 11.18
CA ALA A 305 -9.21 11.70 11.64
C ALA A 305 -10.07 11.88 10.38
N GLY A 306 -11.07 11.01 10.21
CA GLY A 306 -11.94 10.97 9.03
C GLY A 306 -12.50 12.33 8.66
#